data_AF-A0A920REX8-F1
#
_entry.id   AF-A0A920REX8-F1
#
_cell.length_a   1.000
_cell.length_b   1.000
_cell.length_c   1.000
_cell.angle_alpha   90.00
_cell.angle_beta   90.00
_cell.angle_gamma   90.00
#
_symmetry.space_group_name_H-M   'P 1'
#
loop_
_entity.id
_entity.type
_entity.pdbx_description
1 polymer ?
#
loop_
_entity_poly.entity_id
_entity_poly.type
_entity_poly.pdbx_seq_one_letter_code
_entity_poly.pdbx_strand_id
1 'polypeptide(L)'
;MAYKDGGPEQNWGDFRNQNGDLRPEAFSEAAGGLNQRLWMLVNKGQAFVDLLQHTQMREVIGGVLGEEYLLSSHIANIARPGGVAMRLHTDQWWMPPPTRPHRRHLPAGSVKRERFDVDDAPGQAISPPVVVNVLWMLDHFSEENGGTRLVPGSHLLGRQPDADAESIAANRGCWHSFVG
;
A
#
# COMPACT_ATOMS: atom_id res chain seq x y z
N MET A 1 10.48 5.38 -17.05
CA MET A 1 10.91 4.03 -16.61
C MET A 1 9.76 3.26 -15.96
N ALA A 2 9.63 1.99 -16.34
CA ALA A 2 8.63 1.02 -15.89
C ALA A 2 9.43 -0.19 -15.39
N TYR A 3 9.13 -0.71 -14.20
CA TYR A 3 9.90 -1.81 -13.60
C TYR A 3 8.97 -2.98 -13.28
N LYS A 4 9.42 -4.22 -13.40
CA LYS A 4 8.66 -5.40 -12.98
C LYS A 4 9.20 -5.88 -11.65
N ASP A 5 8.33 -6.15 -10.67
CA ASP A 5 8.72 -6.57 -9.31
C ASP A 5 9.88 -7.55 -9.35
N GLY A 6 10.77 -7.42 -8.39
CA GLY A 6 11.88 -8.34 -8.21
C GLY A 6 11.59 -9.25 -7.04
N GLY A 7 12.10 -10.47 -7.11
CA GLY A 7 12.05 -11.40 -5.99
C GLY A 7 12.77 -10.83 -4.77
N PRO A 8 12.60 -11.47 -3.60
CA PRO A 8 13.12 -10.99 -2.32
C PRO A 8 14.66 -10.80 -2.28
N GLU A 9 15.40 -11.36 -3.24
CA GLU A 9 16.86 -11.23 -3.35
C GLU A 9 17.34 -10.23 -4.41
N GLN A 10 16.44 -9.52 -5.11
CA GLN A 10 16.85 -8.56 -6.13
C GLN A 10 16.89 -7.13 -5.60
N ASN A 11 18.02 -6.45 -5.75
CA ASN A 11 18.20 -5.05 -5.37
C ASN A 11 17.98 -4.10 -6.55
N TRP A 12 17.78 -2.82 -6.23
CA TRP A 12 17.65 -1.76 -7.23
C TRP A 12 18.89 -1.68 -8.12
N GLY A 13 18.73 -1.98 -9.41
CA GLY A 13 19.80 -1.95 -10.42
C GLY A 13 20.15 -3.33 -10.99
N ASP A 14 19.81 -4.42 -10.28
CA ASP A 14 20.17 -5.81 -10.64
C ASP A 14 19.45 -6.34 -11.90
N PHE A 15 18.52 -5.54 -12.41
CA PHE A 15 17.66 -5.84 -13.55
C PHE A 15 18.33 -5.55 -14.88
N ARG A 16 19.52 -4.95 -14.84
CA ARG A 16 20.31 -4.63 -16.02
C ARG A 16 21.54 -5.51 -16.09
N ASN A 17 21.90 -5.92 -17.30
CA ASN A 17 23.19 -6.58 -17.52
C ASN A 17 24.32 -5.54 -17.49
N GLN A 18 25.57 -5.98 -17.65
CA GLN A 18 26.74 -5.10 -17.65
C GLN A 18 26.70 -4.02 -18.77
N ASN A 19 25.87 -4.22 -19.79
CA ASN A 19 25.70 -3.30 -20.91
C ASN A 19 24.57 -2.28 -20.67
N GLY A 20 23.85 -2.39 -19.55
CA GLY A 20 22.73 -1.50 -19.21
C GLY A 20 21.37 -1.93 -19.78
N ASP A 21 21.31 -3.05 -20.51
CA ASP A 21 20.07 -3.60 -21.06
C ASP A 21 19.29 -4.36 -20.00
N LEU A 22 17.96 -4.33 -20.09
CA LEU A 22 17.09 -5.11 -19.20
C LEU A 22 17.31 -6.61 -19.39
N ARG A 23 17.43 -7.34 -18.28
CA ARG A 23 17.55 -8.80 -18.21
C ARG A 23 16.16 -9.45 -18.17
N PRO A 24 15.66 -10.06 -19.25
CA PRO A 24 14.31 -10.62 -19.27
C PRO A 24 14.06 -11.69 -18.20
N GLU A 25 15.10 -12.47 -17.87
CA GLU A 25 15.07 -13.56 -16.90
C GLU A 25 14.90 -13.10 -15.44
N ALA A 26 15.26 -11.84 -15.14
CA ALA A 26 15.05 -11.22 -13.83
C ALA A 26 13.56 -11.03 -13.51
N PHE A 27 12.68 -11.17 -14.50
CA PHE A 27 11.23 -10.94 -14.42
C PHE A 27 10.42 -12.22 -14.65
N SER A 28 11.00 -13.36 -14.28
CA SER A 28 10.34 -14.66 -14.34
C SER A 28 9.59 -14.95 -13.03
N GLU A 29 8.66 -15.92 -13.09
CA GLU A 29 7.99 -16.47 -11.91
C GLU A 29 9.01 -16.99 -10.88
N ALA A 30 10.04 -17.71 -11.36
CA ALA A 30 11.14 -18.20 -10.53
C ALA A 30 11.96 -17.08 -9.87
N ALA A 31 12.02 -15.90 -10.49
CA ALA A 31 12.69 -14.73 -9.96
C ALA A 31 11.79 -13.87 -9.04
N GLY A 32 10.58 -14.33 -8.70
CA GLY A 32 9.66 -13.66 -7.78
C GLY A 32 8.97 -12.42 -8.32
N GLY A 33 8.98 -12.24 -9.66
CA GLY A 33 8.85 -10.92 -10.27
C GLY A 33 7.96 -10.81 -11.51
N LEU A 34 6.67 -11.16 -11.38
CA LEU A 34 5.71 -11.07 -12.50
C LEU A 34 4.99 -9.71 -12.57
N ASN A 35 4.70 -9.09 -11.44
CA ASN A 35 3.97 -7.83 -11.36
C ASN A 35 4.82 -6.67 -11.90
N GLN A 36 4.20 -5.55 -12.30
CA GLN A 36 4.89 -4.38 -12.81
C GLN A 36 4.58 -3.11 -12.05
N ARG A 37 5.62 -2.43 -11.54
CA ARG A 37 5.53 -1.13 -10.87
C ARG A 37 6.07 -0.01 -11.75
N LEU A 38 5.22 0.98 -11.98
CA LEU A 38 5.56 2.23 -12.65
C LEU A 38 5.75 3.31 -11.58
N TRP A 39 6.98 3.78 -11.44
CA TRP A 39 7.33 4.84 -10.47
C TRP A 39 7.22 6.23 -11.08
N MET A 40 7.02 7.25 -10.25
CA MET A 40 7.04 8.65 -10.66
C MET A 40 6.07 8.94 -11.82
N LEU A 41 4.80 8.55 -11.67
CA LEU A 41 3.78 8.74 -12.70
C LEU A 41 3.60 10.20 -13.10
N VAL A 42 3.87 11.14 -12.18
CA VAL A 42 3.87 12.59 -12.45
C VAL A 42 4.73 12.94 -13.68
N ASN A 43 5.83 12.20 -13.91
CA ASN A 43 6.75 12.45 -15.01
C ASN A 43 6.38 11.69 -16.31
N LYS A 44 5.21 11.05 -16.37
CA LYS A 44 4.82 10.17 -17.49
C LYS A 44 3.69 10.70 -18.35
N GLY A 45 3.22 11.91 -18.09
CA GLY A 45 2.23 12.59 -18.93
C GLY A 45 1.14 13.28 -18.12
N GLN A 46 0.45 14.19 -18.80
CA GLN A 46 -0.55 15.07 -18.20
C GLN A 46 -1.69 14.30 -17.54
N ALA A 47 -2.15 13.21 -18.16
CA ALA A 47 -3.23 12.38 -17.62
C ALA A 47 -2.97 11.89 -16.18
N PHE A 48 -1.71 11.64 -15.80
CA PHE A 48 -1.37 11.23 -14.43
C PHE A 48 -1.32 12.40 -13.44
N VAL A 49 -1.03 13.60 -13.93
CA VAL A 49 -1.08 14.84 -13.15
C VAL A 49 -2.54 15.23 -12.90
N ASP A 50 -3.40 15.08 -13.89
CA ASP A 50 -4.83 15.39 -13.80
C ASP A 50 -5.51 14.56 -12.70
N LEU A 51 -5.11 13.29 -12.51
CA LEU A 51 -5.58 12.45 -11.40
C LEU A 51 -5.28 13.04 -10.02
N LEU A 52 -4.14 13.74 -9.85
CA LEU A 52 -3.78 14.40 -8.59
C LEU A 52 -4.56 15.70 -8.34
N GLN A 53 -5.16 16.24 -9.41
CA GLN A 53 -5.97 17.46 -9.38
C GLN A 53 -7.46 17.16 -9.22
N HIS A 54 -7.87 15.88 -9.13
CA HIS A 54 -9.26 15.50 -9.02
C HIS A 54 -9.93 16.08 -7.75
N THR A 55 -10.82 17.06 -7.94
CA THR A 55 -11.36 17.91 -6.85
C THR A 55 -11.96 17.11 -5.71
N GLN A 56 -12.86 16.16 -6.00
CA GLN A 56 -13.52 15.36 -4.97
C GLN A 56 -12.53 14.55 -4.12
N MET A 57 -11.42 14.09 -4.71
CA MET A 57 -10.42 13.34 -3.95
C MET A 57 -9.61 14.27 -3.06
N ARG A 58 -9.32 15.50 -3.54
CA ARG A 58 -8.63 16.52 -2.73
C ARG A 58 -9.48 16.98 -1.55
N GLU A 59 -10.80 17.08 -1.72
CA GLU A 59 -11.73 17.39 -0.63
C GLU A 59 -11.72 16.30 0.44
N VAL A 60 -11.79 15.02 0.04
CA VAL A 60 -11.70 13.88 0.98
C VAL A 60 -10.34 13.86 1.68
N ILE A 61 -9.24 14.03 0.94
CA ILE A 61 -7.89 14.08 1.52
C ILE A 61 -7.78 15.24 2.51
N GLY A 62 -8.26 16.44 2.14
CA GLY A 62 -8.24 17.63 2.98
C GLY A 62 -9.09 17.47 4.24
N GLY A 63 -10.22 16.77 4.15
CA GLY A 63 -11.04 16.44 5.32
C GLY A 63 -10.37 15.48 6.30
N VAL A 64 -9.47 14.62 5.84
CA VAL A 64 -8.77 13.63 6.69
C VAL A 64 -7.43 14.15 7.22
N LEU A 65 -6.62 14.80 6.37
CA LEU A 65 -5.26 15.23 6.70
C LEU A 65 -5.13 16.73 7.00
N GLY A 66 -6.15 17.52 6.69
CA GLY A 66 -6.09 18.99 6.73
C GLY A 66 -5.68 19.61 5.39
N GLU A 67 -5.61 20.95 5.36
CA GLU A 67 -5.36 21.72 4.13
C GLU A 67 -3.91 21.58 3.62
N GLU A 68 -2.97 21.30 4.52
CA GLU A 68 -1.55 21.16 4.23
C GLU A 68 -1.13 19.69 4.19
N TYR A 69 -0.92 19.17 2.97
CA TYR A 69 -0.43 17.81 2.77
C TYR A 69 0.52 17.72 1.58
N LEU A 70 1.37 16.70 1.61
CA LEU A 70 2.37 16.44 0.57
C LEU A 70 2.06 15.15 -0.18
N LEU A 71 2.41 15.13 -1.47
CA LEU A 71 2.40 13.90 -2.26
C LEU A 71 3.62 13.06 -1.87
N SER A 72 3.38 11.95 -1.17
CA SER A 72 4.45 11.02 -0.81
C SER A 72 4.89 10.14 -1.98
N SER A 73 3.94 9.54 -2.71
CA SER A 73 4.22 8.70 -3.87
C SER A 73 3.08 8.72 -4.88
N HIS A 74 3.42 8.57 -6.18
CA HIS A 74 2.44 8.41 -7.26
C HIS A 74 2.93 7.34 -8.24
N ILE A 75 2.35 6.15 -8.12
CA ILE A 75 2.84 4.92 -8.76
C ILE A 75 1.67 4.14 -9.37
N ALA A 76 1.96 3.28 -10.35
CA ALA A 76 1.00 2.27 -10.80
C ALA A 76 1.56 0.88 -10.53
N ASN A 77 0.70 -0.02 -10.05
CA ASN A 77 0.99 -1.43 -9.89
C ASN A 77 0.12 -2.22 -10.87
N ILE A 78 0.74 -3.02 -11.72
CA ILE A 78 0.11 -3.87 -12.72
C ILE A 78 0.32 -5.30 -12.23
N ALA A 79 -0.73 -5.88 -11.67
CA ALA A 79 -0.73 -7.28 -11.28
C ALA A 79 -0.80 -8.18 -12.53
N ARG A 80 -0.02 -9.27 -12.57
CA ARG A 80 -0.06 -10.27 -13.64
C ARG A 80 -0.53 -11.62 -13.10
N PRO A 81 -1.08 -12.50 -13.95
CA PRO A 81 -1.36 -13.88 -13.56
C PRO A 81 -0.13 -14.54 -12.95
N GLY A 82 -0.30 -15.26 -11.84
CA GLY A 82 0.79 -15.84 -11.04
C GLY A 82 1.39 -14.89 -9.99
N GLY A 83 0.90 -13.64 -9.90
CA GLY A 83 1.28 -12.72 -8.83
C GLY A 83 0.88 -13.25 -7.44
N VAL A 84 1.76 -13.04 -6.45
CA VAL A 84 1.51 -13.47 -5.07
C VAL A 84 0.75 -12.40 -4.30
N ALA A 85 -0.30 -12.80 -3.60
CA ALA A 85 -1.08 -11.90 -2.75
C ALA A 85 -0.23 -11.32 -1.61
N MET A 86 -0.39 -10.02 -1.35
CA MET A 86 0.23 -9.38 -0.19
C MET A 86 -0.49 -9.81 1.10
N ARG A 87 0.26 -9.93 2.19
CA ARG A 87 -0.33 -10.08 3.53
C ARG A 87 -1.18 -8.85 3.85
N LEU A 88 -2.23 -9.04 4.66
CA LEU A 88 -3.00 -7.91 5.20
C LEU A 88 -2.07 -6.99 6.00
N HIS A 89 -2.19 -5.69 5.77
CA HIS A 89 -1.37 -4.67 6.42
C HIS A 89 -2.04 -3.29 6.32
N THR A 90 -1.56 -2.36 7.14
CA THR A 90 -1.78 -0.93 7.00
C THR A 90 -0.57 -0.29 6.33
N ASP A 91 -0.75 0.72 5.48
CA ASP A 91 0.41 1.44 4.90
C ASP A 91 1.14 2.33 5.92
N GLN A 92 0.46 2.73 6.99
CA GLN A 92 1.01 3.49 8.11
C GLN A 92 1.77 2.61 9.13
N TRP A 93 2.32 1.48 8.69
CA TRP A 93 2.92 0.46 9.56
C TRP A 93 4.16 0.95 10.34
N TRP A 94 4.84 1.96 9.82
CA TRP A 94 6.07 2.52 10.39
C TRP A 94 5.80 3.50 11.54
N MET A 95 4.56 3.96 11.70
CA MET A 95 4.21 4.92 12.74
C MET A 95 3.91 4.18 14.04
N PRO A 96 4.65 4.46 15.14
CA PRO A 96 4.37 3.83 16.42
C PRO A 96 2.96 4.19 16.92
N PRO A 97 2.20 3.22 17.43
CA PRO A 97 0.93 3.52 18.09
C PRO A 97 1.17 4.25 19.42
N PRO A 98 0.18 5.00 19.94
CA PRO A 98 0.21 5.51 21.31
C PRO A 98 0.50 4.37 22.29
N THR A 99 1.38 4.62 23.26
CA THR A 99 1.71 3.66 24.33
C THR A 99 1.37 4.24 25.69
N ARG A 100 1.05 3.37 26.65
CA ARG A 100 0.80 3.75 28.03
C ARG A 100 2.08 4.31 28.69
N PRO A 101 1.95 5.26 29.64
CA PRO A 101 3.07 5.67 30.48
C PRO A 101 3.78 4.46 31.10
N HIS A 102 5.11 4.49 31.15
CA HIS A 102 5.98 3.45 31.74
C HIS A 102 5.99 2.08 31.04
N ARG A 103 5.23 1.86 29.96
CA ARG A 103 5.40 0.67 29.11
C ARG A 103 6.62 0.86 28.21
N ARG A 104 7.49 -0.16 28.14
CA ARG A 104 8.57 -0.20 27.16
C ARG A 104 8.00 -0.63 25.80
N HIS A 105 7.85 0.32 24.90
CA HIS A 105 7.45 0.07 23.51
C HIS A 105 8.61 -0.52 22.69
N LEU A 106 8.27 -1.15 21.56
CA LEU A 106 9.25 -1.53 20.54
C LEU A 106 9.94 -0.25 20.00
N PRO A 107 11.28 -0.13 20.10
CA PRO A 107 11.98 1.02 19.56
C PRO A 107 11.66 1.22 18.07
N ALA A 108 11.45 2.46 17.64
CA ALA A 108 11.02 2.76 16.26
C ALA A 108 11.94 2.14 15.19
N GLY A 109 13.27 2.16 15.40
CA GLY A 109 14.23 1.53 14.49
C GLY A 109 14.19 -0.01 14.45
N SER A 110 13.42 -0.64 15.33
CA SER A 110 13.18 -2.10 15.35
C SER A 110 11.85 -2.50 14.69
N VAL A 111 11.02 -1.54 14.28
CA VAL A 111 9.75 -1.78 13.59
C VAL A 111 10.03 -2.29 12.17
N LYS A 112 9.35 -3.35 11.77
CA LYS A 112 9.39 -3.95 10.43
C LYS A 112 7.98 -4.27 9.97
N ARG A 113 7.78 -4.53 8.68
CA ARG A 113 6.49 -4.98 8.13
C ARG A 113 5.94 -6.26 8.77
N GLU A 114 6.79 -7.06 9.41
CA GLU A 114 6.42 -8.30 10.10
C GLU A 114 6.61 -8.20 11.62
N ARG A 115 7.08 -7.05 12.13
CA ARG A 115 7.38 -6.85 13.56
C ARG A 115 6.95 -5.47 14.01
N PHE A 116 5.87 -5.44 14.78
CA PHE A 116 5.26 -4.23 15.30
C PHE A 116 5.24 -4.21 16.81
N ASP A 117 5.03 -3.03 17.37
CA ASP A 117 4.72 -2.92 18.78
C ASP A 117 3.29 -3.44 19.03
N VAL A 118 3.15 -4.41 19.91
CA VAL A 118 1.85 -4.96 20.32
C VAL A 118 1.71 -4.73 21.81
N ASP A 119 0.66 -4.02 22.23
CA ASP A 119 0.28 -3.89 23.63
C ASP A 119 -0.74 -4.99 23.97
N ASP A 120 -0.50 -5.70 25.07
CA ASP A 120 -1.37 -6.78 25.56
C ASP A 120 -2.70 -6.23 26.11
N ALA A 121 -2.78 -4.91 26.33
CA ALA A 121 -4.00 -4.18 26.63
C ALA A 121 -4.56 -3.56 25.33
N PRO A 122 -5.55 -4.17 24.67
CA PRO A 122 -6.03 -3.69 23.37
C PRO A 122 -6.70 -2.31 23.44
N GLY A 123 -6.47 -1.52 22.38
CA GLY A 123 -7.50 -0.66 21.77
C GLY A 123 -7.99 0.56 22.55
N GLN A 124 -7.21 1.15 23.45
CA GLN A 124 -7.66 2.39 24.11
C GLN A 124 -7.50 3.64 23.22
N ALA A 125 -6.59 3.61 22.24
CA ALA A 125 -6.33 4.74 21.37
C ALA A 125 -6.02 4.28 19.94
N ILE A 126 -6.55 5.02 18.98
CA ILE A 126 -6.19 4.92 17.57
C ILE A 126 -5.23 6.06 17.25
N SER A 127 -4.21 5.78 16.45
CA SER A 127 -3.36 6.86 15.96
C SER A 127 -4.13 7.74 14.98
N PRO A 128 -3.89 9.07 14.99
CA PRO A 128 -4.45 9.93 13.95
C PRO A 128 -3.96 9.47 12.57
N PRO A 129 -4.77 9.65 11.51
CA PRO A 129 -4.32 9.39 10.15
C PRO A 129 -3.24 10.41 9.77
N VAL A 130 -2.11 9.92 9.26
CA VAL A 130 -1.06 10.77 8.67
C VAL A 130 -0.79 10.43 7.20
N VAL A 131 -1.52 9.44 6.66
CA VAL A 131 -1.47 9.02 5.25
C VAL A 131 -2.89 8.74 4.76
N VAL A 132 -3.18 9.17 3.53
CA VAL A 132 -4.35 8.75 2.75
C VAL A 132 -3.84 8.18 1.43
N ASN A 133 -4.28 6.98 1.10
CA ASN A 133 -4.01 6.38 -0.21
C ASN A 133 -5.24 6.50 -1.10
N VAL A 134 -5.05 7.03 -2.31
CA VAL A 134 -6.06 7.02 -3.36
C VAL A 134 -5.65 6.00 -4.40
N LEU A 135 -6.49 4.99 -4.60
CA LEU A 135 -6.27 3.94 -5.59
C LEU A 135 -7.19 4.18 -6.79
N TRP A 136 -6.58 4.50 -7.94
CA TRP A 136 -7.28 4.61 -9.21
C TRP A 136 -7.32 3.24 -9.89
N MET A 137 -8.51 2.68 -9.99
CA MET A 137 -8.75 1.41 -10.69
C MET A 137 -8.73 1.65 -12.20
N LEU A 138 -7.64 1.26 -12.88
CA LEU A 138 -7.51 1.38 -14.33
C LEU A 138 -8.13 0.18 -15.08
N ASP A 139 -8.18 -0.97 -14.44
CA ASP A 139 -8.84 -2.20 -14.89
C ASP A 139 -9.72 -2.75 -13.78
N HIS A 140 -10.79 -3.46 -14.13
CA HIS A 140 -11.76 -4.01 -13.18
C HIS A 140 -11.10 -4.90 -12.12
N PHE A 141 -11.40 -4.66 -10.84
CA PHE A 141 -11.01 -5.56 -9.74
C PHE A 141 -12.10 -6.60 -9.49
N SER A 142 -11.71 -7.88 -9.52
CA SER A 142 -12.52 -9.02 -9.11
C SER A 142 -11.78 -9.86 -8.07
N GLU A 143 -12.49 -10.79 -7.43
CA GLU A 143 -11.85 -11.77 -6.56
C GLU A 143 -10.88 -12.66 -7.35
N GLU A 144 -11.27 -13.06 -8.55
CA GLU A 144 -10.48 -13.94 -9.43
C GLU A 144 -9.15 -13.31 -9.86
N ASN A 145 -9.12 -12.01 -10.17
CA ASN A 145 -7.91 -11.35 -10.65
C ASN A 145 -7.05 -10.73 -9.54
N GLY A 146 -7.39 -10.97 -8.28
CA GLY A 146 -6.63 -10.48 -7.14
C GLY A 146 -6.79 -8.99 -6.88
N GLY A 147 -8.00 -8.45 -7.10
CA GLY A 147 -8.35 -7.08 -6.70
C GLY A 147 -8.01 -6.79 -5.24
N THR A 148 -7.66 -5.54 -4.93
CA THR A 148 -7.28 -5.13 -3.56
C THR A 148 -8.34 -5.55 -2.55
N ARG A 149 -7.93 -6.21 -1.45
CA ARG A 149 -8.84 -6.62 -0.38
C ARG A 149 -8.74 -5.65 0.79
N LEU A 150 -9.86 -5.38 1.43
CA LEU A 150 -10.02 -4.46 2.55
C LEU A 150 -10.65 -5.21 3.73
N VAL A 151 -10.24 -4.87 4.96
CA VAL A 151 -10.86 -5.37 6.19
C VAL A 151 -11.69 -4.23 6.80
N PRO A 152 -13.02 -4.20 6.63
CA PRO A 152 -13.86 -3.17 7.23
C PRO A 152 -13.69 -3.09 8.75
N GLY A 153 -13.74 -1.88 9.31
CA GLY A 153 -13.56 -1.67 10.77
C GLY A 153 -12.13 -1.83 11.30
N SER A 154 -11.18 -2.37 10.53
CA SER A 154 -9.79 -2.58 10.99
C SER A 154 -9.07 -1.28 11.39
N HIS A 155 -9.45 -0.14 10.82
CA HIS A 155 -8.91 1.18 11.17
C HIS A 155 -9.24 1.61 12.62
N LEU A 156 -10.20 0.96 13.28
CA LEU A 156 -10.57 1.23 14.67
C LEU A 156 -9.74 0.43 15.68
N LEU A 157 -8.91 -0.52 15.22
CA LEU A 157 -8.19 -1.43 16.11
C LEU A 157 -6.94 -0.82 16.74
N GLY A 158 -6.40 0.26 16.17
CA GLY A 158 -5.12 0.85 16.60
C GLY A 158 -3.90 -0.06 16.39
N ARG A 159 -4.06 -1.14 15.63
CA ARG A 159 -3.03 -2.16 15.32
C ARG A 159 -3.22 -2.72 13.91
N GLN A 160 -2.27 -3.54 13.45
CA GLN A 160 -2.42 -4.28 12.19
C GLN A 160 -3.62 -5.24 12.25
N PRO A 161 -4.33 -5.46 11.14
CA PRO A 161 -5.32 -6.53 11.03
C PRO A 161 -4.68 -7.90 11.24
N ASP A 162 -5.45 -8.84 11.79
CA ASP A 162 -5.01 -10.23 11.92
C ASP A 162 -4.85 -10.86 10.52
N ALA A 163 -3.91 -11.80 10.40
CA ALA A 163 -3.58 -12.39 9.10
C ALA A 163 -4.74 -13.16 8.46
N ASP A 164 -5.65 -13.65 9.28
CA ASP A 164 -6.86 -14.41 8.95
C ASP A 164 -8.15 -13.57 9.03
N ALA A 165 -8.03 -12.25 9.22
CA ALA A 165 -9.19 -11.37 9.29
C ALA A 165 -10.02 -11.45 8.00
N GLU A 166 -11.35 -11.45 8.17
CA GLU A 166 -12.28 -11.43 7.05
C GLU A 166 -12.08 -10.15 6.23
N SER A 167 -11.97 -10.30 4.91
CA SER A 167 -11.74 -9.17 4.01
C SER A 167 -12.61 -9.28 2.77
N ILE A 168 -12.95 -8.12 2.22
CA ILE A 168 -13.77 -7.97 1.02
C ILE A 168 -12.94 -7.39 -0.12
N ALA A 169 -13.16 -7.88 -1.34
CA ALA A 169 -12.52 -7.32 -2.52
C ALA A 169 -13.11 -5.94 -2.84
N ALA A 170 -12.25 -4.94 -3.01
CA ALA A 170 -12.63 -3.63 -3.48
C ALA A 170 -13.13 -3.75 -4.93
N ASN A 171 -14.44 -3.65 -5.12
CA ASN A 171 -15.08 -3.66 -6.43
C ASN A 171 -15.94 -2.39 -6.61
N ARG A 172 -16.47 -2.20 -7.82
CA ARG A 172 -17.26 -1.02 -8.18
C ARG A 172 -18.53 -0.82 -7.31
N GLY A 173 -19.03 -1.89 -6.67
CA GLY A 173 -20.22 -1.88 -5.82
C GLY A 173 -19.98 -1.59 -4.33
N CYS A 174 -18.73 -1.69 -3.84
CA CYS A 174 -18.42 -1.56 -2.41
C CYS A 174 -18.50 -0.13 -1.84
N TRP A 175 -18.58 0.90 -2.68
CA TRP A 175 -18.57 2.31 -2.23
C TRP A 175 -19.74 2.67 -1.29
N HIS A 176 -20.86 1.94 -1.35
CA HIS A 176 -22.02 2.20 -0.47
C HIS A 176 -21.86 1.64 0.96
N SER A 177 -20.87 0.78 1.22
CA SER A 177 -20.73 0.08 2.51
C SER A 177 -19.64 0.65 3.43
N PHE A 178 -18.85 1.63 2.97
CA PHE A 178 -17.70 2.16 3.70
C PHE A 178 -17.92 3.55 4.32
N VAL A 179 -19.10 4.16 4.15
CA VAL A 179 -19.44 5.51 4.65
C VAL A 179 -20.54 5.47 5.73
N GLY A 180 -20.74 4.31 6.37
CA GLY A 180 -21.73 4.11 7.43
C GLY A 180 -21.11 4.18 8.82
#